data_AF-A0A6A5GP90-F1
#
_entry.id   AF-A0A6A5GP90-F1
#
_cell.length_a   1.000
_cell.length_b   1.000
_cell.length_c   1.000
_cell.angle_alpha   90.00
_cell.angle_beta   90.00
_cell.angle_gamma   90.00
#
_symmetry.space_group_name_H-M   'P 1'
#
loop_
_entity.id
_entity.type
_entity.pdbx_description
1 polymer ?
#
loop_
_entity_poly.entity_id
_entity_poly.type
_entity_poly.pdbx_seq_one_letter_code
_entity_poly.pdbx_strand_id
1 'polypeptide(L)'
;MLYSFTTCQQICTDQDYEFTYTNCDEKGERWRVAVPHSGMQCSNLPTPRRGWNCSFSCEPGHYLDLDSQHCRPCNPGFFSLGGGIRYEEFVTFCSGVSERDVLIVYNKTEESTRFFEKK
;
A
#
# COMPACT_ATOMS: atom_id res chain seq x y z
N MET A 1 -24.38 17.76 -40.58
CA MET A 1 -23.11 17.12 -40.16
C MET A 1 -23.32 16.56 -38.75
N LEU A 2 -23.91 15.37 -38.64
CA LEU A 2 -24.02 14.69 -37.34
C LEU A 2 -22.71 13.92 -37.15
N TYR A 3 -21.80 14.47 -36.36
CA TYR A 3 -20.62 13.73 -35.92
C TYR A 3 -21.11 12.62 -34.99
N SER A 4 -21.19 11.40 -35.51
CA SER A 4 -21.37 10.22 -34.69
C SER A 4 -20.08 10.03 -33.90
N PHE A 5 -20.06 10.51 -32.67
CA PHE A 5 -19.05 10.12 -31.68
C PHE A 5 -19.35 8.67 -31.31
N THR A 6 -18.93 7.75 -32.19
CA THR A 6 -18.81 6.35 -31.81
C THR A 6 -17.64 6.28 -30.84
N THR A 7 -17.93 6.39 -29.54
CA THR A 7 -16.96 6.05 -28.51
C THR A 7 -16.67 4.56 -28.66
N CYS A 8 -15.53 4.24 -29.27
CA CYS A 8 -15.03 2.87 -29.28
C CYS A 8 -14.72 2.54 -27.81
N GLN A 9 -15.64 1.87 -27.13
CA GLN A 9 -15.38 1.32 -25.80
C GLN A 9 -14.27 0.27 -25.98
N GLN A 10 -13.06 0.62 -25.54
CA GLN A 10 -11.92 -0.25 -25.64
C GLN A 10 -12.08 -1.42 -24.67
N ILE A 11 -11.96 -2.64 -25.19
CA ILE A 11 -11.85 -3.84 -24.38
C ILE A 11 -10.41 -3.89 -23.87
N CYS A 12 -10.25 -3.79 -22.56
CA CYS A 12 -8.97 -3.82 -21.88
C CYS A 12 -8.60 -5.23 -21.45
N THR A 13 -7.31 -5.51 -21.52
CA THR A 13 -6.64 -6.73 -21.09
C THR A 13 -5.93 -6.48 -19.75
N ASP A 14 -5.39 -7.53 -19.14
CA ASP A 14 -4.70 -7.44 -17.84
C ASP A 14 -3.42 -6.57 -17.87
N GLN A 15 -2.98 -6.12 -19.04
CA GLN A 15 -1.86 -5.18 -19.20
C GLN A 15 -2.31 -3.72 -19.25
N ASP A 16 -3.61 -3.46 -19.38
CA ASP A 16 -4.16 -2.12 -19.59
C ASP A 16 -4.62 -1.46 -18.29
N TYR A 17 -4.62 -2.20 -17.19
CA TYR A 17 -5.05 -1.73 -15.87
C TYR A 17 -4.21 -2.37 -14.77
N GLU A 18 -4.09 -1.67 -13.64
CA GLU A 18 -3.46 -2.18 -12.43
C GLU A 18 -4.47 -2.26 -11.28
N PHE A 19 -4.26 -3.18 -10.35
CA PHE A 19 -5.09 -3.24 -9.15
C PHE A 19 -4.53 -2.35 -8.05
N THR A 20 -5.41 -1.57 -7.44
CA THR A 20 -5.10 -0.76 -6.26
C THR A 20 -6.16 -0.92 -5.18
N TYR A 21 -5.85 -0.45 -3.97
CA TYR A 21 -6.83 -0.36 -2.90
C TYR A 21 -7.39 1.05 -2.80
N THR A 22 -8.69 1.14 -2.50
CA THR A 22 -9.29 2.39 -2.03
C THR A 22 -8.75 2.77 -0.66
N ASN A 23 -9.01 4.02 -0.27
CA ASN A 23 -8.86 4.43 1.12
C ASN A 23 -9.70 3.55 2.05
N CYS A 24 -9.24 3.46 3.29
CA CYS A 24 -9.94 2.76 4.37
C CYS A 24 -11.20 3.53 4.76
N ASP A 25 -12.28 2.80 5.00
CA ASP A 25 -13.46 3.35 5.66
C ASP A 25 -13.26 3.42 7.20
N GLU A 26 -14.24 3.98 7.91
CA GLU A 26 -14.24 4.08 9.37
C GLU A 26 -14.19 2.73 10.09
N LYS A 27 -14.51 1.63 9.39
CA LYS A 27 -14.49 0.25 9.90
C LYS A 27 -13.18 -0.48 9.56
N GLY A 28 -12.24 0.19 8.89
CA GLY A 28 -10.97 -0.40 8.44
C GLY A 28 -11.12 -1.32 7.22
N GLU A 29 -12.25 -1.27 6.53
CA GLU A 29 -12.49 -2.01 5.30
C GLU A 29 -12.04 -1.19 4.09
N ARG A 30 -11.62 -1.88 3.04
CA ARG A 30 -11.20 -1.27 1.77
C ARG A 30 -11.53 -2.18 0.60
N TRP A 31 -11.56 -1.60 -0.59
CA TRP A 31 -11.90 -2.29 -1.82
C TRP A 31 -10.71 -2.37 -2.75
N ARG A 32 -10.53 -3.54 -3.35
CA ARG A 32 -9.61 -3.76 -4.46
C ARG A 32 -10.31 -3.37 -5.75
N VAL A 33 -9.75 -2.42 -6.47
CA VAL A 33 -10.31 -1.87 -7.71
C VAL A 33 -9.28 -1.96 -8.84
N ALA A 34 -9.75 -2.22 -10.06
CA ALA A 34 -8.94 -2.14 -11.26
C ALA A 34 -8.93 -0.68 -11.76
N VAL A 35 -7.75 -0.12 -11.94
CA VAL A 35 -7.55 1.26 -12.41
C VAL A 35 -6.82 1.20 -13.75
N PRO A 36 -7.45 1.69 -14.84
CA PRO A 36 -6.80 1.80 -16.13
C PRO A 36 -5.56 2.68 -16.05
N HIS A 37 -4.54 2.38 -16.86
CA HIS A 37 -3.45 3.30 -17.04
C HIS A 37 -3.91 4.62 -17.67
N SER A 38 -3.22 5.71 -17.33
CA SER A 38 -3.58 7.07 -17.73
C SER A 38 -3.75 7.19 -19.25
N GLY A 39 -4.90 7.71 -19.70
CA GLY A 39 -5.21 7.92 -21.11
C GLY A 39 -6.10 6.84 -21.75
N MET A 40 -6.43 5.77 -21.02
CA MET A 40 -7.34 4.73 -21.49
C MET A 40 -8.69 4.76 -20.77
N GLN A 41 -9.77 4.48 -21.51
CA GLN A 41 -11.11 4.29 -20.96
C GLN A 41 -11.56 2.85 -21.26
N CYS A 42 -11.50 2.02 -20.22
CA CYS A 42 -11.87 0.62 -20.27
C CYS A 42 -13.36 0.42 -19.95
N SER A 43 -14.04 -0.39 -20.76
CA SER A 43 -15.46 -0.74 -20.54
C SER A 43 -15.66 -2.00 -19.70
N ASN A 44 -14.69 -2.91 -19.73
CA ASN A 44 -14.76 -4.26 -19.18
C ASN A 44 -13.84 -4.44 -17.96
N LEU A 45 -13.71 -3.43 -17.10
CA LEU A 45 -12.88 -3.55 -15.91
C LEU A 45 -13.44 -4.62 -14.95
N PRO A 46 -12.56 -5.41 -14.31
CA PRO A 46 -12.95 -6.33 -13.25
C PRO A 46 -13.74 -5.61 -12.15
N THR A 47 -14.77 -6.28 -11.63
CA THR A 47 -15.60 -5.71 -10.57
C THR A 47 -14.79 -5.52 -9.28
N PRO A 48 -15.03 -4.40 -8.55
CA PRO A 48 -14.42 -4.18 -7.25
C PRO A 48 -14.72 -5.33 -6.28
N ARG A 49 -13.70 -5.79 -5.56
CA ARG A 49 -13.83 -6.85 -4.55
C ARG A 49 -13.36 -6.35 -3.20
N ARG A 50 -13.95 -6.88 -2.12
CA ARG A 50 -13.48 -6.58 -0.77
C ARG A 50 -12.02 -7.01 -0.62
N GLY A 51 -11.19 -6.08 -0.15
CA GLY A 51 -9.78 -6.31 0.10
C GLY A 51 -9.50 -6.82 1.51
N TRP A 52 -8.22 -6.99 1.82
CA TRP A 52 -7.76 -7.21 3.19
C TRP A 52 -8.03 -5.97 4.05
N ASN A 53 -8.33 -6.17 5.33
CA ASN A 53 -8.53 -5.09 6.30
C ASN A 53 -7.30 -4.17 6.36
N CYS A 54 -7.48 -2.90 6.69
CA CYS A 54 -6.39 -1.92 6.74
C CYS A 54 -5.32 -2.21 7.79
N SER A 55 -5.69 -2.92 8.86
CA SER A 55 -4.76 -3.39 9.89
C SER A 55 -4.00 -4.65 9.48
N PHE A 56 -4.36 -5.27 8.35
CA PHE A 56 -3.69 -6.47 7.87
C PHE A 56 -2.30 -6.13 7.31
N SER A 57 -1.32 -6.94 7.70
CA SER A 57 0.02 -6.92 7.14
C SER A 57 0.52 -8.34 6.94
N CYS A 58 1.33 -8.54 5.90
CA CYS A 58 2.03 -9.80 5.69
C CYS A 58 3.16 -9.97 6.72
N GLU A 59 3.65 -11.20 6.87
CA GLU A 59 4.82 -11.49 7.69
C GLU A 59 6.06 -10.73 7.21
N PRO A 60 7.04 -10.47 8.10
CA PRO A 60 8.32 -9.91 7.69
C PRO A 60 8.96 -10.68 6.53
N GLY A 61 9.59 -9.95 5.62
CA GLY A 61 10.14 -10.51 4.39
C GLY A 61 9.11 -10.82 3.31
N HIS A 62 7.81 -10.53 3.53
CA HIS A 62 6.75 -10.73 2.54
C HIS A 62 6.03 -9.42 2.20
N TYR A 63 5.51 -9.34 0.97
CA TYR A 63 4.65 -8.26 0.50
C TYR A 63 3.30 -8.82 0.04
N LEU A 64 2.25 -8.00 0.12
CA LEU A 64 0.93 -8.37 -0.37
C LEU A 64 0.88 -8.12 -1.88
N ASP A 65 0.74 -9.20 -2.66
CA ASP A 65 0.49 -9.12 -4.09
C ASP A 65 -0.99 -8.77 -4.32
N LEU A 66 -1.24 -7.62 -4.95
CA LEU A 66 -2.60 -7.17 -5.21
C LEU A 66 -3.27 -8.01 -6.30
N ASP A 67 -2.53 -8.58 -7.24
CA ASP A 67 -3.08 -9.42 -8.31
C ASP A 67 -3.67 -10.71 -7.74
N SER A 68 -2.85 -11.45 -6.99
CA SER A 68 -3.27 -12.73 -6.40
C SER A 68 -3.95 -12.61 -5.02
N GLN A 69 -3.90 -11.44 -4.37
CA GLN A 69 -4.36 -11.24 -2.99
C GLN A 69 -3.63 -12.12 -1.95
N HIS A 70 -2.40 -12.54 -2.24
CA HIS A 70 -1.59 -13.38 -1.37
C HIS A 70 -0.27 -12.71 -0.94
N CYS A 71 0.22 -13.07 0.24
CA CYS A 71 1.56 -12.69 0.67
C CYS A 71 2.60 -13.47 -0.13
N ARG A 72 3.56 -12.77 -0.73
CA ARG A 72 4.67 -13.31 -1.52
C ARG A 72 6.00 -12.87 -0.91
N PRO A 73 7.05 -13.70 -0.97
CA PRO A 73 8.36 -13.32 -0.48
C PRO A 73 8.90 -12.13 -1.27
N CYS A 74 9.56 -11.18 -0.59
CA CYS A 74 10.21 -10.05 -1.23
C CYS A 74 11.32 -10.52 -2.18
N ASN A 75 11.50 -9.80 -3.29
CA ASN A 75 12.59 -10.05 -4.22
C ASN A 75 13.96 -9.84 -3.54
N PRO A 76 15.02 -10.54 -3.98
CA PRO A 76 16.36 -10.34 -3.44
C PRO A 76 16.76 -8.85 -3.45
N GLY A 77 17.33 -8.38 -2.34
CA GLY A 77 17.70 -6.98 -2.14
C GLY A 77 16.60 -6.09 -1.55
N PHE A 78 15.37 -6.61 -1.36
CA PHE A 78 14.27 -5.92 -0.70
C PHE A 78 13.85 -6.65 0.57
N PHE A 79 13.45 -5.89 1.58
CA PHE A 79 12.89 -6.44 2.82
C PHE A 79 11.67 -5.64 3.27
N SER A 80 10.58 -6.34 3.56
CA SER A 80 9.36 -5.77 4.13
C SER A 80 9.34 -6.06 5.64
N LEU A 81 9.04 -5.06 6.46
CA LEU A 81 8.83 -5.26 7.89
C LEU A 81 7.42 -5.79 8.22
N GLY A 82 6.58 -5.99 7.20
CA GLY A 82 5.17 -6.30 7.41
C GLY A 82 4.46 -5.13 8.09
N GLY A 83 3.84 -5.39 9.24
CA GLY A 83 3.24 -4.36 10.10
C GLY A 83 4.22 -3.76 11.12
N GLY A 84 5.50 -4.11 11.05
CA GLY A 84 6.54 -3.61 11.94
C GLY A 84 6.89 -2.14 11.67
N ILE A 85 7.32 -1.44 12.72
CA ILE A 85 7.77 -0.05 12.66
C ILE A 85 9.29 -0.03 12.72
N ARG A 86 9.94 0.72 11.82
CA ARG A 86 11.37 1.01 11.87
C ARG A 86 11.59 2.32 12.61
N TYR A 87 12.46 2.30 13.62
CA TYR A 87 12.92 3.51 14.28
C TYR A 87 14.27 3.90 13.68
N GLU A 88 14.35 5.11 13.10
CA GLU A 88 15.58 5.58 12.43
C GLU A 88 16.47 6.43 13.35
N GLU A 89 15.89 7.02 14.40
CA GLU A 89 16.61 7.86 15.36
C GLU A 89 16.35 7.41 16.79
N PHE A 90 17.44 7.22 17.53
CA PHE A 90 17.41 7.23 18.99
C PHE A 90 17.73 8.67 19.41
N VAL A 91 16.82 9.34 20.10
CA VAL A 91 17.10 10.68 20.63
C VAL A 91 18.26 10.55 21.61
N THR A 92 19.41 11.16 21.27
CA THR A 92 20.59 11.19 22.12
C THR A 92 20.19 11.75 23.48
N PHE A 93 20.52 11.00 24.53
CA PHE A 93 20.26 11.36 25.91
C PHE A 93 20.75 12.79 26.18
N CYS A 94 19.83 13.72 26.52
CA CYS A 94 20.24 15.00 27.08
C CYS A 94 21.11 14.70 28.30
N SER A 95 22.39 15.08 28.24
CA SER A 95 23.36 14.86 29.30
C SER A 95 22.87 15.52 30.60
N GLY A 96 22.30 14.70 31.50
CA GLY A 96 21.79 15.17 32.78
C GLY A 96 20.70 14.32 33.43
N VAL A 97 20.10 13.34 32.76
CA VAL A 97 19.06 12.49 33.36
C VAL A 97 19.73 11.34 34.14
N SER A 98 19.21 10.99 35.32
CA SER A 98 19.70 9.84 36.09
C SER A 98 18.95 8.57 35.64
N GLU A 99 19.61 7.41 35.74
CA GLU A 99 19.19 6.10 35.19
C GLU A 99 17.76 5.63 35.59
N ARG A 100 17.09 6.33 36.53
CA ARG A 100 15.77 5.96 37.05
C ARG A 100 14.58 6.68 36.40
N ASP A 101 14.80 7.75 35.64
CA ASP A 101 13.71 8.58 35.10
C ASP A 101 13.82 8.76 33.58
N VAL A 102 13.75 7.67 32.82
CA VAL A 102 13.67 7.73 31.35
C VAL A 102 12.21 7.90 30.92
N LEU A 103 11.80 9.14 30.63
CA LEU A 103 10.53 9.41 29.95
C LEU A 103 10.78 9.32 28.43
N ILE A 104 10.41 8.20 27.82
CA ILE A 104 10.54 8.03 26.37
C ILE A 104 9.39 8.77 25.70
N VAL A 105 9.64 9.99 25.24
CA VAL A 105 8.67 10.76 24.45
C VAL A 105 8.80 10.32 23.00
N TYR A 106 7.81 9.57 22.51
CA TYR A 106 7.73 9.16 21.11
C TYR A 106 6.94 10.19 20.30
N ASN A 107 7.56 10.77 19.27
CA ASN A 107 6.81 11.45 18.21
C ASN A 107 6.30 10.41 17.22
N LYS A 108 4.98 10.20 17.20
CA LYS A 108 4.30 9.34 16.23
C LYS A 108 4.32 10.04 14.87
N THR A 109 5.27 9.73 14.01
CA THR A 109 5.16 10.08 12.58
C THR A 109 4.14 9.13 11.94
N GLU A 110 2.94 9.63 11.71
CA GLU A 110 1.88 8.95 10.95
C GLU A 110 2.24 8.90 9.46
N GLU A 111 3.22 8.07 9.10
CA GLU A 111 3.46 7.74 7.68
C GLU A 111 4.16 6.38 7.53
N SER A 112 3.74 5.38 8.31
CA SER A 112 4.23 4.01 8.17
C SER A 112 3.49 3.28 7.03
N THR A 113 3.66 3.71 5.78
CA THR A 113 3.25 2.88 4.65
C THR A 113 4.23 3.00 3.50
N ARG A 114 4.98 1.91 3.29
CA ARG A 114 5.92 1.59 2.19
C ARG A 114 7.34 2.14 2.35
N PHE A 115 8.09 1.54 3.28
CA PHE A 115 9.54 1.51 3.19
C PHE A 115 9.97 0.24 2.47
N PHE A 116 10.55 0.39 1.27
CA PHE A 116 11.33 -0.64 0.60
C PHE A 116 12.79 -0.31 0.86
N GLU A 117 13.42 -0.96 1.84
CA GLU A 117 14.86 -0.80 2.06
C GLU A 117 15.59 -1.63 1.00
N LYS A 118 16.27 -0.95 0.06
CA LYS A 118 17.23 -1.57 -0.86
C LYS A 118 18.54 -1.73 -0.13
N LYS A 119 18.97 -2.97 0.07
CA LYS A 119 20.31 -3.26 0.61
C LYS A 119 21.38 -3.10 -0.47
#